data_AF-A0A1W1HM56-F1
#
_entry.id   AF-A0A1W1HM56-F1
#
_cell.length_a   1.000
_cell.length_b   1.000
_cell.length_c   1.000
_cell.angle_alpha   90.00
_cell.angle_beta   90.00
_cell.angle_gamma   90.00
#
_symmetry.space_group_name_H-M   'P 1'
#
loop_
_entity.id
_entity.type
_entity.pdbx_description
1 polymer ?
#
loop_
_entity_poly.entity_id
_entity_poly.type
_entity_poly.pdbx_seq_one_letter_code
_entity_poly.pdbx_strand_id
1 'polypeptide(L)'
;MPGDTNDEIRASLREHLAWWGLRHVESDAAYFAWQRDVFSPQELTTLHRHIEAKRQATDGPAAEIAFYDLTAQPRSVPALYSQRYEYYLEVGARVAGHLGDASTILDVGCGIGILTTFYAKRCPASTIVGIDRSPASIDLARQRAQELGLTNVRFECRDLDQQDLAGCFNLIIATHTLLQAEQEPGLPSRDWSTFARSADAQAQQGFEQRIGVGVRLDRLRAGLTPGGRMVVFEKTRQLARRIPFQRALAARGLRLLAPPEPVRYRSVEEVTDDGPLYVMGTVPREQACGWDESPEADGMPPLHLDSLRSARAQGDQPLYENHQISAEQGWLSLPARQVTAQVTSTEPDGRQLHVEWGRAGAFAYLYCANTFDQRQLVLIEPARAAVLETYYREITREQPAGGKEPLR
;
A
#
# COMPACT_ATOMS: atom_id res chain seq x y z
N MET A 1 -14.08 -14.54 -18.68
CA MET A 1 -14.34 -15.96 -19.01
C MET A 1 -13.02 -16.58 -19.47
N PRO A 2 -12.75 -17.88 -19.29
CA PRO A 2 -11.46 -18.46 -19.68
C PRO A 2 -11.23 -18.23 -21.19
N GLY A 3 -10.33 -17.30 -21.53
CA GLY A 3 -10.04 -16.91 -22.90
C GLY A 3 -9.87 -15.40 -23.15
N ASP A 4 -10.41 -14.51 -22.30
CA ASP A 4 -10.29 -13.07 -22.53
C ASP A 4 -8.83 -12.59 -22.35
N THR A 5 -8.37 -11.72 -23.24
CA THR A 5 -7.08 -11.04 -23.08
C THR A 5 -7.17 -9.96 -22.00
N ASN A 6 -6.03 -9.58 -21.39
CA ASN A 6 -6.00 -8.50 -20.40
C ASN A 6 -6.54 -7.17 -20.97
N ASP A 7 -6.34 -6.93 -22.27
CA ASP A 7 -6.84 -5.73 -22.95
C ASP A 7 -8.37 -5.70 -23.05
N GLU A 8 -9.01 -6.85 -23.32
CA GLU A 8 -10.48 -6.97 -23.34
C GLU A 8 -11.09 -6.76 -21.95
N ILE A 9 -10.42 -7.28 -20.91
CA ILE A 9 -10.82 -7.05 -19.52
C ILE A 9 -10.75 -5.55 -19.20
N ARG A 10 -9.65 -4.88 -19.56
CA ARG A 10 -9.48 -3.44 -19.34
C ARG A 10 -10.50 -2.62 -20.12
N ALA A 11 -10.80 -2.98 -21.37
CA ALA A 11 -11.79 -2.29 -22.18
C ALA A 11 -13.19 -2.36 -21.55
N SER A 12 -13.66 -3.57 -21.21
CA SER A 12 -14.96 -3.75 -20.55
C SER A 12 -15.01 -3.09 -19.16
N LEU A 13 -13.90 -3.05 -18.43
CA LEU A 13 -13.81 -2.36 -17.16
C LEU A 13 -13.93 -0.84 -17.34
N ARG A 14 -13.32 -0.24 -18.36
CA ARG A 14 -13.48 1.19 -18.66
C ARG A 14 -14.93 1.56 -18.93
N GLU A 15 -15.65 0.74 -19.70
CA GLU A 15 -17.09 0.93 -19.95
C GLU A 15 -17.90 0.85 -18.65
N HIS A 16 -17.57 -0.10 -17.79
CA HIS A 16 -18.22 -0.25 -16.50
C HIS A 16 -17.94 0.95 -15.58
N LEU A 17 -16.68 1.42 -15.50
CA LEU A 17 -16.33 2.64 -14.75
C LEU A 17 -17.06 3.88 -15.30
N ALA A 18 -17.17 4.01 -16.62
CA ALA A 18 -17.93 5.09 -17.25
C ALA A 18 -19.42 5.03 -16.91
N TRP A 19 -20.03 3.84 -16.84
CA TRP A 19 -21.41 3.66 -16.37
C TRP A 19 -21.60 4.12 -14.91
N TRP A 20 -20.58 3.93 -14.06
CA TRP A 20 -20.55 4.48 -12.69
C TRP A 20 -20.29 5.99 -12.64
N GLY A 21 -20.08 6.65 -13.79
CA GLY A 21 -19.74 8.08 -13.88
C GLY A 21 -18.28 8.39 -13.53
N LEU A 22 -17.43 7.38 -13.37
CA LEU A 22 -16.01 7.57 -13.11
C LEU A 22 -15.29 7.92 -14.41
N ARG A 23 -14.27 8.78 -14.30
CA ARG A 23 -13.46 9.22 -15.44
C ARG A 23 -11.99 9.30 -15.08
N HIS A 24 -11.14 9.03 -16.06
CA HIS A 24 -9.72 9.31 -15.97
C HIS A 24 -9.52 10.84 -15.91
N VAL A 25 -8.63 11.31 -15.04
CA VAL A 25 -8.27 12.73 -14.91
C VAL A 25 -6.77 12.86 -15.01
N GLU A 26 -6.31 13.71 -15.94
CA GLU A 26 -4.89 13.79 -16.34
C GLU A 26 -4.01 14.63 -15.40
N SER A 27 -4.62 15.49 -14.58
CA SER A 27 -3.89 16.37 -13.66
C SER A 27 -4.62 16.63 -12.36
N ASP A 28 -3.84 16.91 -11.31
CA ASP A 28 -4.36 17.31 -10.00
C ASP A 28 -5.15 18.60 -10.11
N ALA A 29 -4.66 19.55 -10.92
CA ALA A 29 -5.35 20.81 -11.19
C ALA A 29 -6.75 20.59 -11.80
N ALA A 30 -6.86 19.71 -12.80
CA ALA A 30 -8.15 19.37 -13.41
C ALA A 30 -9.07 18.62 -12.44
N TYR A 31 -8.49 17.72 -11.63
CA TYR A 31 -9.22 16.98 -10.61
C TYR A 31 -9.83 17.92 -9.55
N PHE A 32 -9.03 18.83 -8.98
CA PHE A 32 -9.50 19.78 -7.99
C PHE A 32 -10.48 20.81 -8.57
N ALA A 33 -10.34 21.20 -9.83
CA ALA A 33 -11.33 22.03 -10.51
C ALA A 33 -12.69 21.33 -10.56
N TRP A 34 -12.73 20.08 -11.02
CA TRP A 34 -13.95 19.29 -11.04
C TRP A 34 -14.53 19.03 -9.66
N GLN A 35 -13.69 18.74 -8.66
CA GLN A 35 -14.13 18.52 -7.29
C GLN A 35 -14.89 19.75 -6.76
N ARG A 36 -14.44 20.97 -7.07
CA ARG A 36 -15.13 22.21 -6.69
C ARG A 36 -16.45 22.46 -7.43
N ASP A 37 -16.64 21.86 -8.60
CA ASP A 37 -17.93 21.89 -9.31
C ASP A 37 -18.96 20.92 -8.69
N VAL A 38 -18.49 19.81 -8.12
CA VAL A 38 -19.34 18.77 -7.54
C VAL A 38 -19.74 19.12 -6.11
N PHE A 39 -18.79 19.61 -5.31
CA PHE A 39 -18.94 19.85 -3.87
C PHE A 39 -18.92 21.34 -3.52
N SER A 40 -19.83 21.73 -2.64
CA SER A 40 -19.77 23.01 -1.93
C SER A 40 -18.57 23.05 -0.96
N PRO A 41 -18.09 24.25 -0.59
CA PRO A 41 -17.03 24.40 0.42
C PRO A 41 -17.35 23.73 1.76
N GLN A 42 -18.63 23.71 2.16
CA GLN A 42 -19.08 23.09 3.41
C GLN A 42 -19.01 21.56 3.34
N GLU A 43 -19.35 20.97 2.19
CA GLU A 43 -19.22 19.53 1.96
C GLU A 43 -17.75 19.11 1.97
N LEU A 44 -16.86 19.87 1.32
CA LEU A 44 -15.41 19.61 1.36
C LEU A 44 -14.85 19.71 2.77
N THR A 45 -15.27 20.72 3.54
CA THR A 45 -14.87 20.86 4.95
C THR A 45 -15.33 19.67 5.78
N THR A 46 -16.54 19.17 5.52
CA THR A 46 -17.07 17.98 6.20
C THR A 46 -16.29 16.73 5.81
N LEU A 47 -16.00 16.54 4.52
CA LEU A 47 -15.18 15.43 4.02
C LEU A 47 -13.79 15.43 4.68
N HIS A 48 -13.10 16.56 4.72
CA HIS A 48 -11.79 16.69 5.38
C HIS A 48 -11.86 16.31 6.86
N ARG A 49 -12.88 16.76 7.59
CA ARG A 49 -13.09 16.38 9.00
C ARG A 49 -13.22 14.88 9.19
N HIS A 50 -13.96 14.20 8.30
CA HIS A 50 -14.09 12.73 8.37
C HIS A 50 -12.80 12.00 8.00
N ILE A 51 -12.01 12.53 7.05
CA ILE A 51 -10.68 11.98 6.73
C ILE A 51 -9.75 12.09 7.94
N GLU A 52 -9.72 13.25 8.60
CA GLU A 52 -8.92 13.48 9.80
C GLU A 52 -9.37 12.59 10.96
N ALA A 53 -10.69 12.49 11.20
CA ALA A 53 -11.24 11.63 12.23
C ALA A 53 -10.89 10.16 11.98
N LYS A 54 -10.99 9.67 10.73
CA LYS A 54 -10.54 8.32 10.35
C LYS A 54 -9.04 8.13 10.61
N ARG A 55 -8.21 9.11 10.27
CA ARG A 55 -6.75 9.05 10.49
C ARG A 55 -6.37 9.05 11.96
N GLN A 56 -7.10 9.77 12.80
CA GLN A 56 -6.81 9.90 14.23
C GLN A 56 -7.45 8.79 15.07
N ALA A 57 -8.37 8.01 14.49
CA ALA A 57 -9.08 6.97 15.21
C ALA A 57 -8.11 5.89 15.70
N THR A 58 -7.97 5.79 17.02
CA THR A 58 -7.20 4.74 17.69
C THR A 58 -8.07 3.54 18.07
N ASP A 59 -9.39 3.72 18.14
CA ASP A 59 -10.32 2.74 18.71
C ASP A 59 -11.57 2.54 17.84
N GLY A 60 -11.76 1.30 17.38
CA GLY A 60 -12.99 0.83 16.72
C GLY A 60 -13.24 1.39 15.30
N PRO A 61 -14.19 0.79 14.56
CA PRO A 61 -14.40 1.10 13.14
C PRO A 61 -15.31 2.31 12.88
N ALA A 62 -15.80 2.99 13.92
CA ALA A 62 -16.88 3.97 13.78
C ALA A 62 -16.53 5.17 12.89
N ALA A 63 -15.34 5.75 13.06
CA ALA A 63 -14.88 6.89 12.24
C ALA A 63 -14.68 6.48 10.77
N GLU A 64 -14.20 5.26 10.55
CA GLU A 64 -14.03 4.70 9.21
C GLU A 64 -15.39 4.44 8.53
N ILE A 65 -16.35 3.82 9.23
CA ILE A 65 -17.71 3.61 8.74
C ILE A 65 -18.36 4.95 8.39
N ALA A 66 -18.25 5.95 9.27
CA ALA A 66 -18.81 7.28 9.02
C ALA A 66 -18.20 7.98 7.80
N PHE A 67 -16.89 7.79 7.57
CA PHE A 67 -16.24 8.27 6.34
C PHE A 67 -16.82 7.56 5.11
N TYR A 68 -16.88 6.22 5.10
CA TYR A 68 -17.39 5.49 3.94
C TYR A 68 -18.87 5.77 3.67
N ASP A 69 -19.69 5.90 4.72
CA ASP A 69 -21.09 6.26 4.59
C ASP A 69 -21.28 7.64 3.93
N LEU A 70 -20.45 8.62 4.28
CA LEU A 70 -20.44 9.93 3.63
C LEU A 70 -20.04 9.82 2.15
N THR A 71 -19.02 9.02 1.83
CA THR A 71 -18.56 8.87 0.44
C THR A 71 -19.49 8.04 -0.45
N ALA A 72 -20.39 7.24 0.13
CA ALA A 72 -21.36 6.42 -0.59
C ALA A 72 -22.57 7.21 -1.14
N GLN A 73 -22.62 8.53 -0.93
CA GLN A 73 -23.68 9.35 -1.51
C GLN A 73 -23.57 9.39 -3.04
N PRO A 74 -24.65 9.08 -3.81
CA PRO A 74 -24.58 8.95 -5.26
C PRO A 74 -23.96 10.14 -6.01
N ARG A 75 -24.21 11.38 -5.53
CA ARG A 75 -23.64 12.61 -6.10
C ARG A 75 -22.12 12.70 -5.92
N SER A 76 -21.61 12.15 -4.83
CA SER A 76 -20.18 12.18 -4.47
C SER A 76 -19.36 11.16 -5.24
N VAL A 77 -20.01 10.07 -5.69
CA VAL A 77 -19.32 8.90 -6.26
C VAL A 77 -18.42 9.24 -7.45
N PRO A 78 -18.91 9.93 -8.51
CA PRO A 78 -18.08 10.25 -9.67
C PRO A 78 -16.76 10.93 -9.29
N ALA A 79 -16.82 11.99 -8.48
CA ALA A 79 -15.63 12.77 -8.12
C ALA A 79 -14.69 12.00 -7.19
N LEU A 80 -15.19 11.44 -6.09
CA LEU A 80 -14.33 10.80 -5.08
C LEU A 80 -13.66 9.54 -5.60
N TYR A 81 -14.41 8.70 -6.32
CA TYR A 81 -13.90 7.40 -6.76
C TYR A 81 -13.10 7.48 -8.06
N SER A 82 -13.19 8.59 -8.82
CA SER A 82 -12.30 8.82 -9.97
C SER A 82 -10.84 9.04 -9.56
N GLN A 83 -10.55 9.43 -8.31
CA GLN A 83 -9.17 9.42 -7.80
C GLN A 83 -8.55 8.02 -7.86
N ARG A 84 -9.38 6.97 -7.76
CA ARG A 84 -8.96 5.56 -7.82
C ARG A 84 -9.15 4.94 -9.20
N TYR A 85 -9.35 5.74 -10.25
CA TYR A 85 -9.65 5.24 -11.59
C TYR A 85 -8.61 4.23 -12.10
N GLU A 86 -7.31 4.58 -12.04
CA GLU A 86 -6.24 3.68 -12.48
C GLU A 86 -6.05 2.50 -11.52
N TYR A 87 -6.32 2.68 -10.22
CA TYR A 87 -6.37 1.55 -9.29
C TYR A 87 -7.42 0.52 -9.74
N TYR A 88 -8.62 0.97 -10.12
CA TYR A 88 -9.65 0.07 -10.62
C TYR A 88 -9.21 -0.64 -11.88
N LEU A 89 -8.61 0.06 -12.83
CA LEU A 89 -8.11 -0.56 -14.06
C LEU A 89 -7.01 -1.58 -13.79
N GLU A 90 -5.98 -1.20 -13.02
CA GLU A 90 -4.79 -2.03 -12.84
C GLU A 90 -5.04 -3.21 -11.90
N VAL A 91 -5.71 -2.99 -10.77
CA VAL A 91 -5.99 -4.04 -9.78
C VAL A 91 -7.23 -4.83 -10.17
N GLY A 92 -8.30 -4.15 -10.60
CA GLY A 92 -9.55 -4.81 -10.99
C GLY A 92 -9.38 -5.74 -12.19
N ALA A 93 -8.56 -5.36 -13.19
CA ALA A 93 -8.29 -6.24 -14.32
C ALA A 93 -7.48 -7.50 -13.92
N ARG A 94 -6.49 -7.35 -13.02
CA ARG A 94 -5.69 -8.49 -12.52
C ARG A 94 -6.54 -9.45 -11.70
N VAL A 95 -7.35 -8.94 -10.77
CA VAL A 95 -8.30 -9.75 -10.01
C VAL A 95 -9.28 -10.45 -10.95
N ALA A 96 -9.78 -9.75 -11.98
CA ALA A 96 -10.66 -10.33 -12.99
C ALA A 96 -10.01 -11.49 -13.77
N GLY A 97 -8.69 -11.46 -13.97
CA GLY A 97 -7.91 -12.56 -14.55
C GLY A 97 -7.84 -13.81 -13.68
N HIS A 98 -8.08 -13.68 -12.37
CA HIS A 98 -8.07 -14.78 -11.41
C HIS A 98 -9.48 -15.27 -11.01
N LEU A 99 -10.56 -14.74 -11.61
CA LEU A 99 -11.92 -15.23 -11.34
C LEU A 99 -12.10 -16.67 -11.80
N GLY A 100 -11.58 -17.00 -13.00
CA GLY A 100 -11.65 -18.35 -13.58
C GLY A 100 -13.06 -18.93 -13.61
N ASP A 101 -13.18 -20.17 -13.15
CA ASP A 101 -14.41 -20.98 -13.05
C ASP A 101 -14.98 -21.04 -11.62
N ALA A 102 -14.57 -20.12 -10.73
CA ALA A 102 -15.01 -20.13 -9.33
C ALA A 102 -16.54 -20.03 -9.23
N SER A 103 -17.17 -21.05 -8.64
CA SER A 103 -18.64 -21.11 -8.57
C SER A 103 -19.22 -20.16 -7.52
N THR A 104 -18.52 -19.99 -6.39
CA THR A 104 -18.87 -19.05 -5.32
C THR A 104 -17.71 -18.10 -5.02
N ILE A 105 -17.99 -16.80 -5.06
CA ILE A 105 -16.99 -15.74 -4.90
C ILE A 105 -17.41 -14.82 -3.74
N LEU A 106 -16.48 -14.53 -2.84
CA LEU A 106 -16.62 -13.49 -1.82
C LEU A 106 -15.73 -12.31 -2.18
N ASP A 107 -16.28 -11.10 -2.17
CA ASP A 107 -15.53 -9.84 -2.28
C ASP A 107 -15.59 -9.10 -0.94
N VAL A 108 -14.45 -9.03 -0.26
CA VAL A 108 -14.30 -8.48 1.10
C VAL A 108 -13.91 -7.02 1.02
N GLY A 109 -14.66 -6.16 1.72
CA GLY A 109 -14.50 -4.71 1.60
C GLY A 109 -14.97 -4.21 0.24
N CYS A 110 -16.13 -4.70 -0.21
CA CYS A 110 -16.64 -4.42 -1.55
C CYS A 110 -17.00 -2.93 -1.78
N GLY A 111 -17.06 -2.14 -0.71
CA GLY A 111 -17.50 -0.75 -0.73
C GLY A 111 -18.86 -0.62 -1.41
N ILE A 112 -18.96 0.36 -2.30
CA ILE A 112 -20.18 0.62 -3.09
C ILE A 112 -20.40 -0.39 -4.23
N GLY A 113 -19.53 -1.40 -4.38
CA GLY A 113 -19.71 -2.49 -5.36
C GLY A 113 -19.25 -2.21 -6.78
N ILE A 114 -18.39 -1.20 -7.03
CA ILE A 114 -17.87 -0.89 -8.38
C ILE A 114 -17.25 -2.14 -9.02
N LEU A 115 -16.25 -2.76 -8.39
CA LEU A 115 -15.58 -3.94 -8.93
C LEU A 115 -16.43 -5.20 -8.79
N THR A 116 -17.15 -5.37 -7.68
CA THR A 116 -18.00 -6.55 -7.45
C THR A 116 -19.08 -6.70 -8.52
N THR A 117 -19.74 -5.60 -8.92
CA THR A 117 -20.73 -5.61 -10.00
C THR A 117 -20.10 -5.88 -11.37
N PHE A 118 -18.85 -5.46 -11.58
CA PHE A 118 -18.09 -5.82 -12.79
C PHE A 118 -17.78 -7.32 -12.84
N TYR A 119 -17.31 -7.89 -11.73
CA TYR A 119 -17.06 -9.32 -11.63
C TYR A 119 -18.34 -10.15 -11.83
N ALA A 120 -19.47 -9.68 -11.28
CA ALA A 120 -20.77 -10.32 -11.44
C ALA A 120 -21.23 -10.36 -12.91
N LYS A 121 -21.06 -9.26 -13.66
CA LYS A 121 -21.32 -9.22 -15.10
C LYS A 121 -20.44 -10.21 -15.88
N ARG A 122 -19.16 -10.33 -15.52
CA ARG A 122 -18.19 -11.20 -16.19
C ARG A 122 -18.36 -12.68 -15.89
N CYS A 123 -18.91 -13.01 -14.73
CA CYS A 123 -19.08 -14.37 -14.24
C CYS A 123 -20.56 -14.68 -13.97
N PRO A 124 -21.43 -14.68 -15.00
CA PRO A 124 -22.88 -14.85 -14.81
C PRO A 124 -23.26 -16.22 -14.22
N ALA A 125 -22.38 -17.22 -14.36
CA ALA A 125 -22.56 -18.55 -13.76
C ALA A 125 -22.11 -18.65 -12.30
N SER A 126 -21.35 -17.66 -11.80
CA SER A 126 -20.87 -17.62 -10.42
C SER A 126 -21.87 -16.92 -9.51
N THR A 127 -21.97 -17.35 -8.26
CA THR A 127 -22.67 -16.64 -7.20
C THR A 127 -21.68 -15.77 -6.44
N ILE A 128 -21.90 -14.46 -6.43
CA ILE A 128 -21.01 -13.47 -5.79
C ILE A 128 -21.66 -12.89 -4.54
N VAL A 129 -20.88 -12.79 -3.46
CA VAL A 129 -21.27 -12.10 -2.23
C VAL A 129 -20.28 -10.95 -2.01
N GLY A 130 -20.76 -9.72 -1.98
CA GLY A 130 -19.98 -8.56 -1.52
C GLY A 130 -20.26 -8.27 -0.06
N ILE A 131 -19.23 -8.08 0.75
CA ILE A 131 -19.36 -7.65 2.14
C ILE A 131 -18.61 -6.35 2.41
N ASP A 132 -19.21 -5.48 3.20
CA ASP A 132 -18.59 -4.24 3.69
C ASP A 132 -19.24 -3.86 5.04
N ARG A 133 -18.53 -3.10 5.86
CA ARG A 133 -19.02 -2.63 7.17
C ARG A 133 -19.85 -1.36 7.07
N SER A 134 -19.77 -0.62 5.96
CA SER A 134 -20.56 0.60 5.72
C SER A 134 -21.98 0.24 5.24
N PRO A 135 -23.03 0.52 6.03
CA PRO A 135 -24.40 0.26 5.62
C PRO A 135 -24.78 1.04 4.36
N ALA A 136 -24.38 2.32 4.26
CA ALA A 136 -24.71 3.14 3.10
C ALA A 136 -23.98 2.67 1.82
N SER A 137 -22.75 2.16 1.95
CA SER A 137 -22.04 1.55 0.82
C SER A 137 -22.78 0.32 0.29
N ILE A 138 -23.23 -0.54 1.20
CA ILE A 138 -23.99 -1.75 0.83
C ILE A 138 -25.35 -1.41 0.21
N ASP A 139 -26.06 -0.40 0.73
CA ASP A 139 -27.33 0.02 0.15
C ASP A 139 -27.16 0.57 -1.27
N LEU A 140 -26.11 1.37 -1.51
CA LEU A 140 -25.78 1.81 -2.87
C LEU A 140 -25.37 0.64 -3.78
N ALA A 141 -24.59 -0.32 -3.27
CA ALA A 141 -24.18 -1.49 -4.03
C ALA A 141 -25.39 -2.33 -4.49
N ARG A 142 -26.38 -2.52 -3.60
CA ARG A 142 -27.66 -3.20 -3.91
C ARG A 142 -28.43 -2.46 -4.99
N GLN A 143 -28.59 -1.14 -4.85
CA GLN A 143 -29.27 -0.31 -5.84
C GLN A 143 -28.60 -0.46 -7.22
N ARG A 144 -27.28 -0.40 -7.26
CA ARG A 144 -26.51 -0.43 -8.51
C ARG A 144 -26.52 -1.80 -9.18
N ALA A 145 -26.51 -2.88 -8.40
CA ALA A 145 -26.73 -4.21 -8.95
C ALA A 145 -28.13 -4.39 -9.54
N GLN A 146 -29.16 -3.82 -8.90
CA GLN A 146 -30.52 -3.82 -9.44
C GLN A 146 -30.62 -3.03 -10.74
N GLU A 147 -30.03 -1.83 -10.80
CA GLU A 147 -29.98 -0.99 -12.02
C GLU A 147 -29.25 -1.69 -13.18
N LEU A 148 -28.26 -2.53 -12.86
CA LEU A 148 -27.53 -3.35 -13.82
C LEU A 148 -28.23 -4.68 -14.16
N GLY A 149 -29.36 -4.99 -13.53
CA GLY A 149 -30.10 -6.24 -13.75
C GLY A 149 -29.35 -7.49 -13.28
N LEU A 150 -28.44 -7.37 -12.32
CA LEU A 150 -27.62 -8.48 -11.86
C LEU A 150 -28.37 -9.35 -10.86
N THR A 151 -28.51 -10.63 -11.17
CA THR A 151 -29.20 -11.62 -10.33
C THR A 151 -28.26 -12.57 -9.61
N ASN A 152 -26.97 -12.56 -9.96
CA ASN A 152 -25.95 -13.47 -9.45
C ASN A 152 -25.05 -12.84 -8.38
N VAL A 153 -25.39 -11.64 -7.90
CA VAL A 153 -24.66 -10.94 -6.83
C VAL A 153 -25.60 -10.51 -5.72
N ARG A 154 -25.14 -10.62 -4.47
CA ARG A 154 -25.81 -10.09 -3.28
C ARG A 154 -24.82 -9.38 -2.38
N PHE A 155 -25.30 -8.38 -1.64
CA PHE A 155 -24.48 -7.56 -0.75
C PHE A 155 -24.96 -7.63 0.69
N GLU A 156 -24.03 -7.83 1.63
CA GLU A 156 -24.29 -7.89 3.06
C GLU A 156 -23.49 -6.84 3.83
N CYS A 157 -24.15 -6.12 4.73
CA CYS A 157 -23.45 -5.30 5.72
C CYS A 157 -22.90 -6.22 6.79
N ARG A 158 -21.58 -6.41 6.79
CA ARG A 158 -20.89 -7.35 7.68
C ARG A 158 -19.52 -6.81 8.07
N ASP A 159 -19.25 -6.81 9.37
CA ASP A 159 -17.96 -6.42 9.93
C ASP A 159 -17.15 -7.68 10.27
N LEU A 160 -16.08 -7.95 9.50
CA LEU A 160 -15.18 -9.07 9.75
C LEU A 160 -14.33 -8.93 11.01
N ASP A 161 -14.35 -7.79 11.70
CA ASP A 161 -13.75 -7.66 13.03
C ASP A 161 -14.67 -8.27 14.11
N GLN A 162 -15.99 -8.37 13.85
CA GLN A 162 -16.99 -8.77 14.84
C GLN A 162 -17.78 -10.03 14.45
N GLN A 163 -17.92 -10.32 13.16
CA GLN A 163 -18.87 -11.30 12.64
C GLN A 163 -18.17 -12.32 11.75
N ASP A 164 -18.52 -13.59 11.91
CA ASP A 164 -18.03 -14.67 11.05
C ASP A 164 -18.68 -14.63 9.66
N LEU A 165 -18.06 -15.29 8.70
CA LEU A 165 -18.62 -15.45 7.36
C LEU A 165 -19.78 -16.44 7.35
N ALA A 166 -20.79 -16.15 6.54
CA ALA A 166 -21.85 -17.10 6.24
C ALA A 166 -21.53 -17.85 4.95
N GLY A 167 -21.21 -19.14 5.06
CA GLY A 167 -20.98 -20.03 3.92
C GLY A 167 -19.50 -20.24 3.57
N CYS A 168 -19.26 -20.95 2.47
CA CYS A 168 -17.92 -21.29 1.97
C CYS A 168 -17.76 -20.83 0.50
N PHE A 169 -16.56 -20.36 0.17
CA PHE A 169 -16.26 -19.73 -1.12
C PHE A 169 -15.13 -20.45 -1.85
N ASN A 170 -15.24 -20.57 -3.18
CA ASN A 170 -14.15 -21.06 -4.04
C ASN A 170 -13.09 -20.00 -4.29
N LEU A 171 -13.51 -18.74 -4.30
CA LEU A 171 -12.61 -17.59 -4.43
C LEU A 171 -12.98 -16.53 -3.38
N ILE A 172 -11.99 -16.06 -2.64
CA ILE A 172 -12.11 -14.88 -1.77
C ILE A 172 -11.21 -13.78 -2.34
N ILE A 173 -11.77 -12.61 -2.55
CA ILE A 173 -11.08 -11.40 -3.00
C ILE A 173 -11.04 -10.45 -1.80
N ALA A 174 -9.86 -9.88 -1.53
CA ALA A 174 -9.70 -8.85 -0.51
C ALA A 174 -8.67 -7.83 -0.99
N THR A 175 -9.12 -6.61 -1.30
CA THR A 175 -8.24 -5.57 -1.82
C THR A 175 -8.35 -4.30 -1.00
N HIS A 176 -7.23 -3.84 -0.44
CA HIS A 176 -7.14 -2.69 0.45
C HIS A 176 -8.15 -2.76 1.59
N THR A 177 -8.33 -3.93 2.22
CA THR A 177 -9.32 -4.12 3.28
C THR A 177 -8.73 -4.79 4.52
N LEU A 178 -7.70 -5.61 4.38
CA LEU A 178 -7.07 -6.35 5.47
C LEU A 178 -5.98 -5.53 6.16
N LEU A 179 -5.35 -4.59 5.47
CA LEU A 179 -4.31 -3.73 6.04
C LEU A 179 -4.54 -2.26 5.63
N GLN A 180 -5.56 -1.62 6.22
CA GLN A 180 -5.90 -0.21 5.99
C GLN A 180 -5.27 0.78 7.00
N ALA A 181 -4.37 0.32 7.88
CA ALA A 181 -3.70 1.21 8.81
C ALA A 181 -2.56 1.96 8.08
N GLU A 182 -2.89 3.05 7.38
CA GLU A 182 -1.91 3.87 6.64
C GLU A 182 -0.77 4.36 7.56
N GLN A 183 -1.04 4.47 8.86
CA GLN A 183 -0.08 4.86 9.90
C GLN A 183 0.66 3.69 10.56
N GLU A 184 0.30 2.43 10.34
CA GLU A 184 0.99 1.30 10.97
C GLU A 184 2.32 1.06 10.25
N PRO A 185 3.49 1.33 10.84
CA PRO A 185 4.76 1.19 10.13
C PRO A 185 5.19 -0.28 9.94
N GLY A 186 4.55 -1.22 10.63
CA GLY A 186 4.88 -2.64 10.59
C GLY A 186 5.92 -3.02 11.64
N LEU A 187 6.67 -4.10 11.37
CA LEU A 187 7.74 -4.57 12.25
C LEU A 187 9.12 -4.13 11.72
N PRO A 188 9.90 -3.40 12.52
CA PRO A 188 11.24 -2.97 12.12
C PRO A 188 12.21 -4.16 12.01
N SER A 189 13.29 -3.99 11.24
CA SER A 189 14.49 -4.83 11.37
C SER A 189 15.09 -4.66 12.77
N ARG A 190 15.91 -5.63 13.18
CA ARG A 190 16.61 -5.60 14.47
C ARG A 190 17.74 -4.56 14.51
N ASP A 191 18.23 -4.20 13.34
CA ASP A 191 19.46 -3.43 13.19
C ASP A 191 19.41 -2.64 11.88
N TRP A 192 19.86 -1.38 11.93
CA TRP A 192 19.85 -0.45 10.80
C TRP A 192 20.87 -0.81 9.72
N SER A 193 21.91 -1.59 10.04
CA SER A 193 23.05 -1.88 9.16
C SER A 193 22.96 -3.24 8.49
N THR A 194 22.34 -4.22 9.15
CA THR A 194 22.16 -5.58 8.62
C THR A 194 20.75 -5.83 8.08
N PHE A 195 19.78 -5.00 8.48
CA PHE A 195 18.35 -5.15 8.14
C PHE A 195 17.75 -6.52 8.49
N ALA A 196 18.42 -7.26 9.37
CA ALA A 196 18.04 -8.61 9.77
C ALA A 196 16.72 -8.61 10.54
N ARG A 197 15.85 -9.59 10.25
CA ARG A 197 14.55 -9.75 10.88
C ARG A 197 14.42 -11.10 11.54
N SER A 198 14.15 -11.12 12.84
CA SER A 198 13.87 -12.36 13.58
C SER A 198 12.43 -12.83 13.35
N ALA A 199 12.21 -14.13 13.52
CA ALA A 199 10.88 -14.71 13.68
C ALA A 199 10.43 -14.56 15.15
N ASP A 200 10.25 -13.31 15.60
CA ASP A 200 9.76 -13.03 16.95
C ASP A 200 8.23 -13.23 17.00
N ALA A 201 7.80 -14.30 17.65
CA ALA A 201 6.40 -14.66 17.77
C ALA A 201 5.58 -13.64 18.57
N GLN A 202 6.17 -13.01 19.59
CA GLN A 202 5.47 -12.03 20.42
C GLN A 202 5.28 -10.72 19.65
N ALA A 203 6.31 -10.27 18.92
CA ALA A 203 6.20 -9.09 18.05
C ALA A 203 5.19 -9.33 16.92
N GLN A 204 5.18 -10.53 16.33
CA GLN A 204 4.21 -10.93 15.30
C GLN A 204 2.77 -10.90 15.85
N GLN A 205 2.55 -11.48 17.04
CA GLN A 205 1.24 -11.46 17.68
C GLN A 205 0.79 -10.03 17.99
N GLY A 206 1.69 -9.20 18.52
CA GLY A 206 1.42 -7.79 18.80
C GLY A 206 1.04 -7.02 17.53
N PHE A 207 1.77 -7.23 16.43
CA PHE A 207 1.42 -6.67 15.12
C PHE A 207 0.02 -7.09 14.70
N GLU A 208 -0.29 -8.39 14.70
CA GLU A 208 -1.61 -8.88 14.27
C GLU A 208 -2.77 -8.36 15.13
N GLN A 209 -2.55 -8.19 16.43
CA GLN A 209 -3.52 -7.62 17.37
C GLN A 209 -3.76 -6.13 17.10
N ARG A 210 -2.70 -5.33 16.92
CA ARG A 210 -2.81 -3.88 16.69
C ARG A 210 -3.68 -3.55 15.48
N ILE A 211 -3.52 -4.31 14.41
CA ILE A 211 -4.27 -4.08 13.16
C ILE A 211 -5.52 -4.95 13.05
N GLY A 212 -5.77 -5.88 13.97
CA GLY A 212 -6.89 -6.82 13.89
C GLY A 212 -6.85 -7.76 12.66
N VAL A 213 -5.70 -7.95 12.01
CA VAL A 213 -5.63 -8.77 10.78
C VAL A 213 -5.81 -10.26 11.10
N GLY A 214 -5.40 -10.68 12.30
CA GLY A 214 -5.42 -12.09 12.67
C GLY A 214 -6.82 -12.68 12.63
N VAL A 215 -7.76 -12.06 13.35
CA VAL A 215 -9.16 -12.51 13.40
C VAL A 215 -9.83 -12.47 12.01
N ARG A 216 -9.51 -11.46 11.21
CA ARG A 216 -10.04 -11.35 9.83
C ARG A 216 -9.52 -12.49 8.97
N LEU A 217 -8.21 -12.77 9.00
CA LEU A 217 -7.63 -13.87 8.24
C LEU A 217 -8.13 -15.24 8.72
N ASP A 218 -8.37 -15.43 10.03
CA ASP A 218 -8.96 -16.66 10.57
C ASP A 218 -10.37 -16.89 10.00
N ARG A 219 -11.20 -15.84 9.96
CA ARG A 219 -12.54 -15.89 9.36
C ARG A 219 -12.50 -16.15 7.86
N LEU A 220 -11.61 -15.47 7.12
CA LEU A 220 -11.44 -15.73 5.68
C LEU A 220 -10.97 -17.16 5.42
N ARG A 221 -10.03 -17.67 6.22
CA ARG A 221 -9.54 -19.03 6.11
C ARG A 221 -10.63 -20.07 6.39
N ALA A 222 -11.49 -19.81 7.38
CA ALA A 222 -12.63 -20.67 7.69
C ALA A 222 -13.70 -20.67 6.59
N GLY A 223 -13.91 -19.53 5.91
CA GLY A 223 -14.82 -19.42 4.77
C GLY A 223 -14.26 -19.96 3.44
N LEU A 224 -13.00 -20.39 3.38
CA LEU A 224 -12.40 -20.88 2.14
C LEU A 224 -12.64 -22.39 1.97
N THR A 225 -13.23 -22.78 0.83
CA THR A 225 -13.43 -24.20 0.49
C THR A 225 -12.10 -24.95 0.33
N PRO A 226 -12.07 -26.28 0.52
CA PRO A 226 -10.94 -27.10 0.11
C PRO A 226 -10.65 -26.91 -1.39
N GLY A 227 -9.39 -26.59 -1.74
CA GLY A 227 -9.01 -26.25 -3.12
C GLY A 227 -9.41 -24.85 -3.58
N GLY A 228 -10.08 -24.07 -2.71
CA GLY A 228 -10.36 -22.66 -2.96
C GLY A 228 -9.11 -21.79 -2.96
N ARG A 229 -9.22 -20.61 -3.57
CA ARG A 229 -8.15 -19.62 -3.68
C ARG A 229 -8.52 -18.27 -3.06
N MET A 230 -7.52 -17.52 -2.67
CA MET A 230 -7.62 -16.13 -2.22
C MET A 230 -6.81 -15.24 -3.15
N VAL A 231 -7.38 -14.12 -3.56
CA VAL A 231 -6.70 -13.04 -4.29
C VAL A 231 -6.68 -11.82 -3.37
N VAL A 232 -5.49 -11.44 -2.91
CA VAL A 232 -5.31 -10.42 -1.87
C VAL A 232 -4.38 -9.33 -2.38
N PHE A 233 -4.76 -8.06 -2.22
CA PHE A 233 -3.92 -6.92 -2.57
C PHE A 233 -3.97 -5.88 -1.46
N GLU A 234 -2.85 -5.61 -0.80
CA GLU A 234 -2.80 -4.72 0.37
C GLU A 234 -1.60 -3.78 0.29
N LYS A 235 -1.65 -2.67 1.06
CA LYS A 235 -0.60 -1.65 1.12
C LYS A 235 0.66 -2.12 1.85
N THR A 236 1.30 -3.16 1.33
CA THR A 236 2.37 -3.92 1.97
C THR A 236 3.72 -3.80 1.28
N ARG A 237 3.94 -2.84 0.37
CA ARG A 237 5.19 -2.80 -0.41
C ARG A 237 6.45 -2.76 0.48
N GLN A 238 6.40 -1.94 1.54
CA GLN A 238 7.50 -1.83 2.50
C GLN A 238 7.70 -3.15 3.27
N LEU A 239 8.95 -3.62 3.36
CA LEU A 239 9.29 -4.89 3.99
C LEU A 239 8.79 -5.03 5.42
N ALA A 240 8.84 -3.94 6.19
CA ALA A 240 8.33 -3.91 7.56
C ALA A 240 6.84 -4.26 7.67
N ARG A 241 6.05 -3.99 6.62
CA ARG A 241 4.64 -4.41 6.53
C ARG A 241 4.50 -5.74 5.80
N ARG A 242 5.25 -5.94 4.71
CA ARG A 242 5.18 -7.13 3.86
C ARG A 242 5.43 -8.41 4.63
N ILE A 243 6.56 -8.48 5.30
CA ILE A 243 7.04 -9.69 5.96
C ILE A 243 6.07 -10.16 7.05
N PRO A 244 5.66 -9.35 8.03
CA PRO A 244 4.72 -9.82 9.04
C PRO A 244 3.34 -10.15 8.46
N PHE A 245 2.90 -9.48 7.39
CA PHE A 245 1.67 -9.84 6.69
C PHE A 245 1.78 -11.21 5.99
N GLN A 246 2.87 -11.47 5.27
CA GLN A 246 3.17 -12.78 4.66
C GLN A 246 3.22 -13.89 5.72
N ARG A 247 3.85 -13.62 6.86
CA ARG A 247 3.91 -14.56 7.99
C ARG A 247 2.53 -14.83 8.59
N ALA A 248 1.68 -13.81 8.72
CA ALA A 248 0.31 -13.97 9.19
C ALA A 248 -0.54 -14.84 8.25
N LEU A 249 -0.34 -14.71 6.93
CA LEU A 249 -0.96 -15.57 5.91
C LEU A 249 -0.43 -17.00 6.01
N ALA A 250 0.89 -17.17 6.05
CA ALA A 250 1.56 -18.48 6.12
C ALA A 250 1.17 -19.27 7.39
N ALA A 251 1.05 -18.59 8.54
CA ALA A 251 0.64 -19.18 9.81
C ALA A 251 -0.75 -19.84 9.75
N ARG A 252 -1.61 -19.40 8.82
CA ARG A 252 -2.96 -19.93 8.59
C ARG A 252 -3.02 -21.00 7.50
N GLY A 253 -1.85 -21.48 7.08
CA GLY A 253 -1.70 -22.51 6.06
C GLY A 253 -2.03 -22.05 4.65
N LEU A 254 -2.12 -20.73 4.42
CA LEU A 254 -2.23 -20.16 3.08
C LEU A 254 -0.86 -20.25 2.40
N ARG A 255 -0.87 -20.71 1.15
CA ARG A 255 0.34 -20.91 0.36
C ARG A 255 0.20 -20.21 -0.99
N LEU A 256 1.30 -19.63 -1.46
CA LEU A 256 1.35 -18.94 -2.75
C LEU A 256 1.16 -19.93 -3.90
N LEU A 257 0.22 -19.63 -4.80
CA LEU A 257 -0.02 -20.36 -6.04
C LEU A 257 0.79 -19.78 -7.20
N ALA A 258 1.25 -18.54 -7.07
CA ALA A 258 2.11 -17.84 -7.99
C ALA A 258 3.02 -16.86 -7.22
N PRO A 259 4.15 -16.44 -7.79
CA PRO A 259 4.94 -15.33 -7.25
C PRO A 259 4.07 -14.07 -7.07
N PRO A 260 4.15 -13.36 -5.93
CA PRO A 260 3.40 -12.12 -5.73
C PRO A 260 3.78 -11.05 -6.75
N GLU A 261 2.80 -10.30 -7.26
CA GLU A 261 2.99 -9.29 -8.30
C GLU A 261 2.86 -7.87 -7.73
N PRO A 262 3.93 -7.04 -7.70
CA PRO A 262 3.80 -5.61 -7.42
C PRO A 262 2.95 -4.92 -8.48
N VAL A 263 2.13 -3.95 -8.08
CA VAL A 263 1.26 -3.23 -9.01
C VAL A 263 1.59 -1.75 -8.96
N ARG A 264 1.87 -1.17 -10.13
CA ARG A 264 2.04 0.27 -10.33
C ARG A 264 0.77 0.85 -10.93
N TYR A 265 0.25 1.92 -10.35
CA TYR A 265 -0.88 2.69 -10.88
C TYR A 265 -0.73 4.18 -10.52
N ARG A 266 -1.64 5.04 -10.98
CA ARG A 266 -1.65 6.46 -10.62
C ARG A 266 -2.86 6.84 -9.76
N SER A 267 -2.63 7.70 -8.78
CA SER A 267 -3.70 8.48 -8.13
C SER A 267 -3.65 9.87 -8.72
N VAL A 268 -4.39 10.08 -9.82
CA VAL A 268 -4.32 11.30 -10.64
C VAL A 268 -2.90 11.50 -11.19
N GLU A 269 -2.08 12.41 -10.63
CA GLU A 269 -0.68 12.57 -11.05
C GLU A 269 0.30 11.66 -10.29
N GLU A 270 -0.01 11.33 -9.04
CA GLU A 270 0.87 10.59 -8.15
C GLU A 270 1.04 9.14 -8.61
N VAL A 271 2.27 8.73 -8.94
CA VAL A 271 2.58 7.33 -9.24
C VAL A 271 2.69 6.56 -7.93
N THR A 272 1.83 5.56 -7.78
CA THR A 272 1.85 4.63 -6.64
C THR A 272 2.37 3.28 -7.11
N ASP A 273 3.40 2.81 -6.42
CA ASP A 273 3.84 1.43 -6.45
C ASP A 273 3.35 0.73 -5.18
N ASP A 274 2.53 -0.31 -5.34
CA ASP A 274 1.79 -0.89 -4.23
C ASP A 274 1.76 -2.44 -4.27
N GLY A 275 1.17 -3.04 -3.24
CA GLY A 275 0.95 -4.48 -3.15
C GLY A 275 2.03 -5.22 -2.33
N PRO A 276 2.44 -6.42 -2.75
CA PRO A 276 2.07 -7.10 -4.00
C PRO A 276 0.65 -7.69 -3.99
N LEU A 277 0.17 -8.09 -5.17
CA LEU A 277 -1.00 -8.95 -5.36
C LEU A 277 -0.59 -10.40 -5.09
N TYR A 278 -1.26 -11.01 -4.12
CA TYR A 278 -1.07 -12.40 -3.72
C TYR A 278 -2.19 -13.26 -4.31
N VAL A 279 -1.81 -14.39 -4.92
CA VAL A 279 -2.74 -15.46 -5.28
C VAL A 279 -2.37 -16.68 -4.45
N MET A 280 -3.27 -17.08 -3.56
CA MET A 280 -3.01 -18.07 -2.52
C MET A 280 -4.08 -19.16 -2.50
N GLY A 281 -3.76 -20.30 -1.90
CA GLY A 281 -4.71 -21.38 -1.68
C GLY A 281 -4.25 -22.35 -0.61
N THR A 282 -4.98 -23.47 -0.51
CA THR A 282 -4.70 -24.57 0.43
C THR A 282 -4.11 -25.77 -0.30
N VAL A 283 -3.03 -25.55 -1.06
CA VAL A 283 -2.35 -26.59 -1.84
C VAL A 283 -1.24 -27.28 -1.02
N PRO A 284 -0.78 -28.49 -1.36
CA PRO A 284 0.42 -29.09 -0.75
C PRO A 284 1.67 -28.20 -0.88
N ARG A 285 2.63 -28.38 0.03
CA ARG A 285 3.83 -27.51 0.08
C ARG A 285 4.68 -27.62 -1.18
N GLU A 286 4.70 -28.78 -1.80
CA GLU A 286 5.50 -29.11 -2.99
C GLU A 286 4.98 -28.37 -4.24
N GLN A 287 3.74 -27.89 -4.20
CA GLN A 287 3.08 -27.17 -5.30
C GLN A 287 3.07 -25.65 -5.07
N ALA A 288 3.60 -25.18 -3.94
CA ALA A 288 3.56 -23.79 -3.54
C ALA A 288 4.84 -23.04 -3.91
N CYS A 289 4.71 -21.77 -4.27
CA CYS A 289 5.85 -20.87 -4.33
C CYS A 289 6.35 -20.53 -2.92
N GLY A 290 7.65 -20.23 -2.81
CA GLY A 290 8.24 -19.74 -1.56
C GLY A 290 7.82 -18.31 -1.25
N TRP A 291 7.69 -17.98 0.04
CA TRP A 291 7.55 -16.60 0.49
C TRP A 291 8.90 -15.89 0.37
N ASP A 292 8.92 -14.72 -0.29
CA ASP A 292 10.12 -13.90 -0.41
C ASP A 292 10.10 -12.78 0.62
N GLU A 293 11.11 -12.76 1.49
CA GLU A 293 11.33 -11.71 2.49
C GLU A 293 12.45 -10.74 2.08
N SER A 294 13.01 -10.90 0.88
CA SER A 294 14.08 -10.05 0.35
C SER A 294 13.54 -8.68 -0.08
N PRO A 295 14.34 -7.61 -0.01
CA PRO A 295 13.96 -6.32 -0.58
C PRO A 295 13.68 -6.41 -2.08
N GLU A 296 12.74 -5.60 -2.58
CA GLU A 296 12.52 -5.48 -4.03
C GLU A 296 13.77 -4.86 -4.68
N ALA A 297 14.27 -5.44 -5.76
CA ALA A 297 15.39 -4.85 -6.47
C ALA A 297 15.00 -3.47 -7.00
N ASP A 298 15.78 -2.44 -6.69
CA ASP A 298 15.61 -1.16 -7.34
C ASP A 298 16.24 -1.18 -8.74
N GLY A 299 15.58 -0.51 -9.69
CA GLY A 299 16.07 -0.37 -11.06
C GLY A 299 17.22 0.63 -11.21
N MET A 300 17.91 0.98 -10.11
CA MET A 300 18.99 1.98 -10.15
C MET A 300 20.28 1.35 -10.69
N PRO A 301 21.00 2.03 -11.59
CA PRO A 301 22.31 1.56 -12.01
C PRO A 301 23.28 1.60 -10.82
N PRO A 302 24.27 0.69 -10.77
CA PRO A 302 25.33 0.74 -9.76
C PRO A 302 26.02 2.11 -9.73
N LEU A 303 26.40 2.56 -8.53
CA LEU A 303 27.13 3.80 -8.35
C LEU A 303 28.53 3.71 -8.99
N HIS A 304 28.75 4.44 -10.08
CA HIS A 304 30.04 4.56 -10.75
C HIS A 304 30.68 5.92 -10.45
N LEU A 305 31.53 5.99 -9.41
CA LEU A 305 32.15 7.23 -8.95
C LEU A 305 32.95 7.99 -10.02
N ASP A 306 33.59 7.29 -10.95
CA ASP A 306 34.34 7.95 -12.04
C ASP A 306 33.43 8.75 -12.97
N SER A 307 32.19 8.30 -13.17
CA SER A 307 31.21 9.05 -13.96
C SER A 307 30.85 10.37 -13.27
N LEU A 308 30.74 10.35 -11.93
CA LEU A 308 30.42 11.54 -11.13
C LEU A 308 31.54 12.58 -11.09
N ARG A 309 32.82 12.19 -11.24
CA ARG A 309 33.96 13.13 -11.25
C ARG A 309 33.92 14.13 -12.41
N SER A 310 33.30 13.71 -13.51
CA SER A 310 33.13 14.54 -14.72
C SER A 310 31.80 15.28 -14.76
N ALA A 311 30.86 14.91 -13.89
CA ALA A 311 29.58 15.59 -13.75
C ALA A 311 29.79 16.93 -13.04
N ARG A 312 29.12 17.97 -13.55
CA ARG A 312 28.96 19.24 -12.82
C ARG A 312 27.53 19.31 -12.32
N ALA A 313 27.35 19.62 -11.03
CA ALA A 313 26.02 19.86 -10.49
C ALA A 313 25.33 21.01 -11.25
N GLN A 314 24.03 20.85 -11.55
CA GLN A 314 23.21 21.94 -12.07
C GLN A 314 22.57 22.67 -10.90
N GLY A 315 23.07 23.87 -10.59
CA GLY A 315 22.60 24.67 -9.46
C GLY A 315 22.81 23.94 -8.12
N ASP A 316 21.76 23.87 -7.30
CA ASP A 316 21.81 23.30 -5.96
C ASP A 316 21.60 21.77 -5.91
N GLN A 317 21.46 21.09 -7.04
CA GLN A 317 21.26 19.64 -7.04
C GLN A 317 22.52 18.88 -6.57
N PRO A 318 22.35 17.73 -5.90
CA PRO A 318 23.46 16.84 -5.57
C PRO A 318 24.04 16.20 -6.84
N LEU A 319 25.29 15.73 -6.77
CA LEU A 319 25.91 14.97 -7.86
C LEU A 319 25.25 13.58 -8.00
N TYR A 320 24.79 13.04 -6.89
CA TYR A 320 24.08 11.78 -6.82
C TYR A 320 23.19 11.76 -5.60
N GLU A 321 21.97 11.26 -5.77
CA GLU A 321 21.00 11.06 -4.70
C GLU A 321 20.25 9.76 -4.95
N ASN A 322 20.21 8.89 -3.95
CA ASN A 322 19.52 7.61 -4.01
C ASN A 322 18.83 7.32 -2.68
N HIS A 323 17.52 7.06 -2.74
CA HIS A 323 16.64 6.76 -1.60
C HIS A 323 16.18 5.28 -1.56
N GLN A 324 16.79 4.43 -2.38
CA GLN A 324 16.43 3.03 -2.58
C GLN A 324 17.41 2.09 -1.88
N ILE A 325 17.18 0.77 -2.00
CA ILE A 325 18.00 -0.27 -1.33
C ILE A 325 19.47 -0.21 -1.76
N SER A 326 19.76 0.12 -3.03
CA SER A 326 21.10 0.24 -3.59
C SER A 326 21.90 1.43 -3.02
N ALA A 327 21.27 2.35 -2.28
CA ALA A 327 21.98 3.40 -1.55
C ALA A 327 22.97 2.81 -0.52
N GLU A 328 22.63 1.70 0.11
CA GLU A 328 23.50 0.97 1.05
C GLU A 328 24.75 0.45 0.35
N GLN A 329 24.59 -0.22 -0.81
CA GLN A 329 25.72 -0.71 -1.59
C GLN A 329 26.60 0.44 -2.10
N GLY A 330 25.98 1.54 -2.52
CA GLY A 330 26.68 2.77 -2.89
C GLY A 330 27.55 3.29 -1.75
N TRP A 331 27.00 3.36 -0.53
CA TRP A 331 27.69 3.84 0.66
C TRP A 331 28.85 2.91 1.07
N LEU A 332 28.62 1.59 1.05
CA LEU A 332 29.66 0.58 1.32
C LEU A 332 30.82 0.67 0.32
N SER A 333 30.54 1.04 -0.94
CA SER A 333 31.55 1.16 -2.01
C SER A 333 32.38 2.45 -1.97
N LEU A 334 32.05 3.42 -1.10
CA LEU A 334 32.76 4.69 -1.02
C LEU A 334 34.22 4.50 -0.56
N PRO A 335 35.21 4.99 -1.34
CA PRO A 335 36.62 4.79 -1.03
C PRO A 335 37.08 5.75 0.07
N ALA A 336 37.93 5.23 0.98
CA ALA A 336 38.63 6.03 1.99
C ALA A 336 37.73 7.03 2.74
N ARG A 337 36.56 6.56 3.21
CA ARG A 337 35.60 7.37 3.98
C ARG A 337 36.28 7.99 5.21
N GLN A 338 36.21 9.31 5.31
CA GLN A 338 36.59 10.13 6.45
C GLN A 338 35.33 10.70 7.07
N VAL A 339 34.82 10.01 8.08
CA VAL A 339 33.62 10.43 8.83
C VAL A 339 33.90 11.72 9.57
N THR A 340 33.06 12.74 9.35
CA THR A 340 33.14 14.03 10.05
C THR A 340 32.28 13.99 11.30
N ALA A 341 31.04 13.52 11.18
CA ALA A 341 30.17 13.20 12.31
C ALA A 341 29.25 12.03 11.95
N GLN A 342 28.88 11.28 12.97
CA GLN A 342 27.87 10.22 12.88
C GLN A 342 27.13 10.08 14.20
N VAL A 343 25.88 9.65 14.12
CA VAL A 343 25.07 9.28 15.27
C VAL A 343 24.16 8.11 14.91
N THR A 344 23.97 7.20 15.87
CA THR A 344 22.91 6.20 15.81
C THR A 344 22.01 6.40 17.03
N SER A 345 20.82 6.96 16.82
CA SER A 345 19.80 7.06 17.87
C SER A 345 19.00 5.77 17.94
N THR A 346 18.74 5.28 19.15
CA THR A 346 17.86 4.12 19.40
C THR A 346 16.67 4.57 20.24
N GLU A 347 15.46 4.35 19.73
CA GLU A 347 14.21 4.61 20.46
C GLU A 347 13.95 3.53 21.53
N PRO A 348 13.08 3.79 22.54
CA PRO A 348 12.79 2.81 23.59
C PRO A 348 12.22 1.48 23.10
N ASP A 349 11.59 1.47 21.92
CA ASP A 349 11.06 0.26 21.27
C ASP A 349 12.09 -0.46 20.39
N GLY A 350 13.36 -0.02 20.43
CA GLY A 350 14.47 -0.64 19.71
C GLY A 350 14.65 -0.13 18.27
N ARG A 351 13.78 0.76 17.77
CA ARG A 351 13.98 1.37 16.44
C ARG A 351 15.26 2.18 16.40
N GLN A 352 16.00 2.08 15.30
CA GLN A 352 17.25 2.81 15.12
C GLN A 352 17.19 3.72 13.90
N LEU A 353 17.81 4.89 14.02
CA LEU A 353 18.12 5.81 12.93
C LEU A 353 19.61 6.12 13.00
N HIS A 354 20.33 5.83 11.92
CA HIS A 354 21.73 6.15 11.74
C HIS A 354 21.87 7.26 10.71
N VAL A 355 22.70 8.25 11.02
CA VAL A 355 23.07 9.32 10.10
C VAL A 355 24.59 9.53 10.21
N GLU A 356 25.26 9.58 9.08
CA GLU A 356 26.69 9.82 8.96
C GLU A 356 26.93 10.82 7.82
N TRP A 357 27.86 11.74 8.02
CA TRP A 357 28.37 12.56 6.92
C TRP A 357 29.89 12.74 7.00
N GLY A 358 30.51 12.98 5.85
CA GLY A 358 31.94 13.16 5.77
C GLY A 358 32.46 13.32 4.35
N ARG A 359 33.72 12.92 4.15
CA ARG A 359 34.39 12.96 2.84
C ARG A 359 34.74 11.55 2.37
N ALA A 360 34.61 11.30 1.08
CA ALA A 360 35.03 10.05 0.45
C ALA A 360 35.71 10.36 -0.90
N GLY A 361 37.04 10.27 -0.94
CA GLY A 361 37.82 10.65 -2.11
C GLY A 361 37.55 12.10 -2.54
N ALA A 362 36.97 12.27 -3.72
CA ALA A 362 36.69 13.58 -4.33
C ALA A 362 35.32 14.16 -3.94
N PHE A 363 34.57 13.51 -3.03
CA PHE A 363 33.18 13.85 -2.72
C PHE A 363 33.00 14.15 -1.23
N ALA A 364 32.03 15.01 -0.92
CA ALA A 364 31.38 15.01 0.40
C ALA A 364 30.13 14.13 0.32
N TYR A 365 29.83 13.37 1.36
CA TYR A 365 28.71 12.44 1.40
C TYR A 365 27.89 12.54 2.68
N LEU A 366 26.61 12.19 2.58
CA LEU A 366 25.72 11.92 3.70
C LEU A 366 25.04 10.58 3.45
N TYR A 367 25.02 9.73 4.48
CA TYR A 367 24.30 8.48 4.49
C TYR A 367 23.32 8.45 5.67
N CYS A 368 22.10 8.01 5.40
CA CYS A 368 21.05 7.84 6.40
C CYS A 368 20.39 6.48 6.22
N ALA A 369 20.15 5.75 7.31
CA ALA A 369 19.40 4.50 7.28
C ALA A 369 18.65 4.25 8.59
N ASN A 370 17.54 3.53 8.52
CA ASN A 370 16.78 3.14 9.70
C ASN A 370 16.26 1.70 9.66
N THR A 371 15.70 1.25 10.78
CA THR A 371 15.16 -0.10 10.93
C THR A 371 13.85 -0.35 10.16
N PHE A 372 13.36 0.61 9.37
CA PHE A 372 12.23 0.42 8.45
C PHE A 372 12.68 0.33 6.98
N ASP A 373 13.97 0.08 6.75
CA ASP A 373 14.59 -0.12 5.44
C ASP A 373 14.61 1.12 4.57
N GLN A 374 14.38 2.30 5.17
CA GLN A 374 14.67 3.56 4.54
C GLN A 374 16.19 3.75 4.52
N ARG A 375 16.69 4.12 3.34
CA ARG A 375 18.11 4.37 3.08
C ARG A 375 18.21 5.63 2.23
N GLN A 376 19.25 6.41 2.44
CA GLN A 376 19.56 7.55 1.61
C GLN A 376 21.06 7.72 1.50
N LEU A 377 21.56 7.90 0.27
CA LEU A 377 22.93 8.31 0.00
C LEU A 377 22.91 9.56 -0.87
N VAL A 378 23.54 10.62 -0.38
CA VAL A 378 23.74 11.88 -1.11
C VAL A 378 25.23 12.11 -1.30
N LEU A 379 25.66 12.41 -2.53
CA LEU A 379 27.02 12.83 -2.86
C LEU A 379 27.01 14.23 -3.46
N ILE A 380 27.88 15.10 -2.96
CA ILE A 380 28.06 16.46 -3.47
C ILE A 380 29.53 16.83 -3.60
N GLU A 381 29.80 17.96 -4.24
CA GLU A 381 31.14 18.53 -4.35
C GLU A 381 31.68 18.96 -2.97
N PRO A 382 32.97 18.73 -2.65
CA PRO A 382 33.53 19.07 -1.33
C PRO A 382 33.39 20.54 -0.93
N ALA A 383 33.36 21.45 -1.91
CA ALA A 383 33.16 22.88 -1.69
C ALA A 383 31.78 23.21 -1.10
N ARG A 384 30.80 22.30 -1.25
CA ARG A 384 29.42 22.46 -0.80
C ARG A 384 29.11 21.66 0.48
N ALA A 385 30.12 21.08 1.14
CA ALA A 385 29.95 20.19 2.29
C ALA A 385 29.10 20.77 3.43
N ALA A 386 29.06 22.09 3.60
CA ALA A 386 28.20 22.77 4.58
C ALA A 386 26.69 22.46 4.40
N VAL A 387 26.25 22.15 3.17
CA VAL A 387 24.85 21.73 2.90
C VAL A 387 24.55 20.40 3.60
N LEU A 388 25.48 19.43 3.55
CA LEU A 388 25.31 18.15 4.22
C LEU A 388 25.41 18.26 5.73
N GLU A 389 26.21 19.21 6.23
CA GLU A 389 26.25 19.50 7.67
C GLU A 389 24.90 20.02 8.17
N THR A 390 24.30 20.98 7.46
CA THR A 390 22.95 21.45 7.77
C THR A 390 21.96 20.29 7.72
N TYR A 391 22.01 19.49 6.66
CA TYR A 391 21.08 18.36 6.50
C TYR A 391 21.25 17.30 7.60
N TYR A 392 22.50 16.99 7.99
CA TYR A 392 22.79 16.13 9.12
C TYR A 392 22.13 16.66 10.40
N ARG A 393 22.31 17.95 10.72
CA ARG A 393 21.72 18.56 11.93
C ARG A 393 20.20 18.56 11.91
N GLU A 394 19.59 18.76 10.74
CA GLU A 394 18.14 18.69 10.56
C GLU A 394 17.60 17.27 10.85
N ILE A 395 18.26 16.24 10.33
CA ILE A 395 17.85 14.84 10.55
C ILE A 395 18.05 14.46 12.03
N THR A 396 19.18 14.83 12.63
CA THR A 396 19.50 14.47 14.02
C THR A 396 18.80 15.34 15.06
N ARG A 397 18.06 16.38 14.61
CA ARG A 397 17.42 17.39 15.46
C ARG A 397 18.39 18.08 16.42
N GLU A 398 19.66 18.20 16.02
CA GLU A 398 20.64 19.03 16.71
C GLU A 398 20.24 20.50 16.50
N GLN A 399 19.47 21.08 17.44
CA GLN A 399 19.26 22.54 17.43
C GLN A 399 20.62 23.24 17.50
N PRO A 400 20.81 24.37 16.79
CA PRO A 400 21.97 25.21 17.03
C PRO A 400 21.99 25.59 18.51
N ALA A 401 23.14 25.42 19.17
CA ALA A 401 23.33 25.88 20.54
C ALA A 401 23.15 27.41 20.59
N GLY A 402 21.93 27.86 20.89
CA GLY A 402 21.61 29.27 21.15
C GLY A 402 20.29 29.73 20.52
N GLY A 403 19.24 29.87 21.34
CA GLY A 403 18.09 30.74 21.02
C GLY A 403 16.71 30.22 21.40
N LYS A 404 16.35 30.45 22.67
CA LYS A 404 15.01 30.55 23.31
C LYS A 404 13.71 30.26 22.50
N GLU A 405 12.90 29.44 23.19
CA GLU A 405 11.42 29.37 23.33
C GLU A 405 10.53 28.90 22.16
N PRO A 406 9.58 27.96 22.43
CA PRO A 406 8.59 27.49 21.46
C PRO A 406 7.37 28.42 21.45
N LEU A 407 6.92 28.82 20.26
CA LEU A 407 5.64 29.50 20.05
C LEU A 407 4.71 28.65 19.20
N ARG A 408 3.75 28.06 19.92
CA ARG A 408 2.34 27.70 19.59
C ARG A 408 2.03 26.81 18.40
#